data_AF-A0A8T5M7U4-F1
#
_entry.id   AF-A0A8T5M7U4-F1
#
_cell.length_a   1.000
_cell.length_b   1.000
_cell.length_c   1.000
_cell.angle_alpha   90.00
_cell.angle_beta   90.00
_cell.angle_gamma   90.00
#
_symmetry.space_group_name_H-M   'P 1'
#
loop_
_entity.id
_entity.type
_entity.pdbx_description
1 polymer ?
#
loop_
_entity_poly.entity_id
_entity_poly.type
_entity_poly.pdbx_seq_one_letter_code
_entity_poly.pdbx_strand_id
1 'polypeptide(L)'
;MDSELVELIKKTEISFITDYVDYIRKKENIVPTFGTKFELSCLAFGEGYNLLHRQLVLTINGSGDWVELNYPIIRDLVISEIHKDKSYFKERPQK
;
A
#
# COMPACT_ATOMS: atom_id res chain seq x y z
N MET A 1 -20.16 4.21 16.61
CA MET A 1 -19.66 4.50 15.25
C MET A 1 -20.24 3.42 14.37
N ASP A 2 -21.02 3.77 13.35
CA ASP A 2 -21.76 2.78 12.54
C ASP A 2 -20.81 1.83 11.81
N SER A 3 -21.10 0.54 11.85
CA SER A 3 -20.28 -0.51 11.23
C SER A 3 -20.10 -0.28 9.72
N GLU A 4 -21.09 0.32 9.07
CA GLU A 4 -21.04 0.66 7.64
C GLU A 4 -20.04 1.78 7.35
N LEU A 5 -19.92 2.77 8.24
CA LEU A 5 -18.98 3.87 8.10
C LEU A 5 -17.53 3.38 8.24
N VAL A 6 -17.28 2.45 9.17
CA VAL A 6 -15.96 1.84 9.38
C VAL A 6 -15.51 1.09 8.12
N GLU A 7 -16.40 0.30 7.53
CA GLU A 7 -16.09 -0.48 6.34
C GLU A 7 -15.87 0.43 5.11
N LEU A 8 -16.64 1.51 4.99
CA LEU A 8 -16.46 2.50 3.93
C LEU A 8 -15.11 3.23 4.03
N ILE A 9 -14.70 3.62 5.25
CA ILE A 9 -13.38 4.23 5.51
C ILE A 9 -12.28 3.26 5.10
N LYS A 10 -12.35 2.02 5.58
CA LYS A 10 -11.39 0.96 5.24
C LYS A 10 -11.27 0.78 3.73
N LYS A 11 -12.40 0.70 3.01
CA LYS A 11 -12.41 0.53 1.56
C LYS A 11 -11.75 1.71 0.84
N THR A 12 -12.02 2.93 1.28
CA THR A 12 -11.43 4.16 0.71
C THR A 12 -9.91 4.18 0.92
N GLU A 13 -9.45 3.85 2.13
CA GLU A 13 -8.03 3.79 2.49
C GLU A 13 -7.29 2.72 1.66
N ILE A 14 -7.84 1.51 1.56
CA ILE A 14 -7.25 0.43 0.77
C ILE A 14 -7.18 0.82 -0.70
N SER A 15 -8.24 1.44 -1.24
CA SER A 15 -8.25 1.92 -2.63
C SER A 15 -7.15 2.96 -2.87
N PHE A 16 -6.96 3.91 -1.94
CA PHE A 16 -5.91 4.91 -2.03
C PHE A 16 -4.50 4.30 -2.04
N ILE A 17 -4.26 3.32 -1.17
CA ILE A 17 -2.96 2.63 -1.11
C ILE A 17 -2.73 1.81 -2.38
N THR A 18 -3.75 1.12 -2.88
CA THR A 18 -3.69 0.33 -4.13
C THR A 18 -3.32 1.22 -5.32
N ASP A 19 -4.01 2.35 -5.46
CA ASP A 19 -3.76 3.34 -6.51
C ASP A 19 -2.31 3.86 -6.50
N TYR A 20 -1.76 4.11 -5.31
CA TYR A 20 -0.39 4.53 -5.16
C TYR A 20 0.60 3.45 -5.61
N VAL A 21 0.38 2.19 -5.20
CA VAL A 21 1.23 1.05 -5.58
C VAL A 21 1.25 0.86 -7.09
N ASP A 22 0.09 0.95 -7.75
CA ASP A 22 -0.01 0.82 -9.20
C ASP A 22 0.68 1.98 -9.94
N TYR A 23 0.58 3.20 -9.40
CA TYR A 23 1.32 4.36 -9.93
C TYR A 23 2.84 4.12 -9.90
N ILE A 24 3.39 3.72 -8.74
CA ILE A 24 4.84 3.51 -8.60
C ILE A 24 5.30 2.36 -9.50
N ARG A 25 4.55 1.26 -9.58
CA ARG A 25 4.89 0.14 -10.47
C ARG A 25 5.00 0.58 -11.92
N LYS A 26 4.05 1.39 -12.37
CA LYS A 26 4.07 1.93 -13.74
C LYS A 26 5.24 2.88 -13.94
N LYS A 27 5.51 3.76 -12.98
CA LYS A 27 6.59 4.75 -13.04
C LYS A 27 7.97 4.09 -13.09
N GLU A 28 8.19 3.10 -12.25
CA GLU A 28 9.47 2.40 -12.08
C GLU A 28 9.58 1.13 -12.95
N ASN A 29 8.58 0.86 -13.79
CA ASN A 29 8.49 -0.35 -14.64
C ASN A 29 8.68 -1.66 -13.85
N ILE A 30 8.08 -1.74 -12.65
CA ILE A 30 8.16 -2.91 -11.78
C ILE A 30 7.15 -3.95 -12.26
N VAL A 31 7.66 -5.12 -12.65
CA VAL A 31 6.84 -6.29 -12.96
C VAL A 31 6.63 -7.09 -11.68
N PRO A 32 5.37 -7.35 -11.24
CA PRO A 32 5.10 -8.19 -10.09
C PRO A 32 5.73 -9.58 -10.25
N THR A 33 6.46 -10.03 -9.24
CA THR A 33 7.10 -11.34 -9.25
C THR A 33 6.25 -12.34 -8.48
N PHE A 34 5.74 -13.35 -9.17
CA PHE A 34 4.91 -14.40 -8.58
C PHE A 34 5.76 -15.32 -7.68
N GLY A 35 5.30 -15.57 -6.45
CA GLY A 35 5.73 -16.74 -5.67
C GLY A 35 7.04 -16.61 -4.88
N THR A 36 7.66 -15.43 -4.77
CA THR A 36 8.81 -15.23 -3.87
C THR A 36 8.35 -15.29 -2.41
N LYS A 37 8.70 -16.38 -1.72
CA LYS A 37 8.49 -16.54 -0.27
C LYS A 37 9.20 -15.42 0.48
N PHE A 38 8.49 -14.83 1.43
CA PHE A 38 8.95 -13.82 2.36
C PHE A 38 10.32 -14.16 2.98
N GLU A 39 11.38 -13.45 2.63
CA GLU A 39 12.55 -13.36 3.52
C GLU A 39 12.23 -12.32 4.60
N LEU A 40 11.90 -12.84 5.79
CA LEU A 40 11.45 -12.10 6.98
C LEU A 40 12.59 -11.40 7.75
N SER A 41 13.57 -10.82 7.06
CA SER A 41 14.68 -10.13 7.76
C SER A 41 14.38 -8.66 8.13
N CYS A 42 13.34 -8.03 7.56
CA CYS A 42 13.11 -6.58 7.73
C CYS A 42 11.90 -6.18 8.59
N LEU A 43 11.18 -7.11 9.23
CA LEU A 43 10.04 -6.76 10.12
C LEU A 43 10.48 -6.05 11.42
N ALA A 44 11.76 -6.13 11.80
CA ALA A 44 12.26 -5.61 13.06
C ALA A 44 12.46 -4.07 13.11
N PHE A 45 12.21 -3.33 12.01
CA PHE A 45 12.57 -1.91 11.91
C PHE A 45 11.39 -0.90 11.85
N GLY A 46 10.13 -1.34 12.00
CA GLY A 46 9.01 -0.40 12.19
C GLY A 46 8.60 0.42 10.96
N GLU A 47 8.72 -0.13 9.75
CA GLU A 47 8.65 0.66 8.52
C GLU A 47 7.36 0.41 7.72
N GLY A 48 6.44 1.37 7.68
CA GLY A 48 5.36 1.40 6.68
C GLY A 48 5.91 1.31 5.23
N TYR A 49 7.15 1.75 5.04
CA TYR A 49 7.92 1.60 3.81
C TYR A 49 8.16 0.13 3.42
N ASN A 50 8.40 -0.77 4.38
CA ASN A 50 8.61 -2.19 4.09
C ASN A 50 7.33 -2.90 3.65
N LEU A 51 6.19 -2.48 4.20
CA LEU A 51 4.89 -2.95 3.72
C LEU A 51 4.71 -2.50 2.27
N LEU A 52 4.85 -1.21 2.00
CA LEU A 52 4.71 -0.64 0.66
C LEU A 52 5.67 -1.28 -0.36
N HIS A 53 6.94 -1.45 -0.01
CA HIS A 53 7.94 -2.08 -0.87
C HIS A 53 7.62 -3.55 -1.18
N ARG A 54 7.19 -4.33 -0.17
CA ARG A 54 6.69 -5.70 -0.39
C ARG A 54 5.52 -5.69 -1.37
N GLN A 55 4.66 -4.68 -1.27
CA GLN A 55 3.55 -4.54 -2.19
C GLN A 55 3.97 -4.24 -3.61
N LEU A 56 4.94 -3.36 -3.85
CA LEU A 56 5.44 -3.09 -5.20
C LEU A 56 5.88 -4.37 -5.92
N VAL A 57 6.54 -5.29 -5.22
CA VAL A 57 7.23 -6.45 -5.83
C VAL A 57 6.41 -7.75 -5.79
N LEU A 58 5.68 -8.02 -4.71
CA LEU A 58 5.20 -9.39 -4.40
C LEU A 58 3.74 -9.69 -4.78
N THR A 59 2.91 -8.70 -5.12
CA THR A 59 1.46 -8.92 -5.25
C THR A 59 0.95 -8.72 -6.66
N ILE A 60 0.12 -9.64 -7.16
CA ILE A 60 -0.31 -9.65 -8.57
C ILE A 60 -1.21 -8.45 -8.86
N ASN A 61 -2.12 -8.11 -7.93
CA ASN A 61 -3.19 -7.12 -8.14
C ASN A 61 -3.18 -5.98 -7.10
N GLY A 62 -2.07 -5.77 -6.40
CA GLY A 62 -1.95 -4.64 -5.47
C GLY A 62 -2.95 -4.63 -4.30
N SER A 63 -3.69 -5.71 -4.04
CA SER A 63 -4.76 -5.69 -3.01
C SER A 63 -5.12 -7.05 -2.40
N GLY A 64 -4.82 -8.17 -3.05
CA GLY A 64 -5.44 -9.46 -2.72
C GLY A 64 -5.03 -10.13 -1.41
N ASP A 65 -3.77 -9.96 -0.98
CA ASP A 65 -3.19 -10.77 0.11
C ASP A 65 -2.63 -9.93 1.27
N TRP A 66 -3.06 -8.68 1.41
CA TRP A 66 -2.49 -7.74 2.38
C TRP A 66 -3.25 -7.82 3.70
N VAL A 67 -3.16 -8.98 4.36
CA VAL A 67 -3.89 -9.25 5.61
C VAL A 67 -3.62 -8.17 6.66
N GLU A 68 -2.42 -7.58 6.66
CA GLU A 68 -2.01 -6.51 7.55
C GLU A 68 -2.80 -5.20 7.38
N LEU A 69 -3.36 -4.92 6.18
CA LEU A 69 -4.21 -3.74 5.99
C LEU A 69 -5.58 -3.89 6.67
N ASN A 70 -5.93 -5.04 7.21
CA ASN A 70 -7.12 -5.15 8.07
C ASN A 70 -6.96 -4.34 9.36
N TYR A 71 -5.73 -4.09 9.80
CA TYR A 71 -5.44 -3.30 10.99
C TYR A 71 -5.39 -1.79 10.64
N PRO A 72 -6.27 -0.95 11.24
CA PRO A 72 -6.29 0.50 10.95
C PRO A 72 -4.95 1.19 11.16
N ILE A 73 -4.24 0.87 12.25
CA ILE A 73 -2.92 1.42 12.55
C ILE A 73 -1.89 1.17 11.44
N ILE A 74 -1.99 0.03 10.76
CA ILE A 74 -1.10 -0.29 9.65
C ILE A 74 -1.46 0.53 8.41
N ARG A 75 -2.75 0.72 8.13
CA ARG A 75 -3.20 1.61 7.05
C ARG A 75 -2.75 3.05 7.29
N ASP A 76 -2.87 3.55 8.52
CA ASP A 76 -2.42 4.90 8.90
C ASP A 76 -0.92 5.10 8.66
N LEU A 77 -0.09 4.12 9.04
CA LEU A 77 1.35 4.17 8.80
C LEU A 77 1.69 4.21 7.31
N VAL A 78 1.07 3.33 6.51
CA VAL A 78 1.29 3.28 5.06
C VAL A 78 0.83 4.57 4.39
N ILE A 79 -0.35 5.08 4.75
CA ILE A 79 -0.88 6.35 4.26
C ILE A 79 0.06 7.51 4.62
N SER A 80 0.62 7.52 5.84
CA SER A 80 1.60 8.52 6.26
C SER A 80 2.86 8.49 5.38
N GLU A 81 3.37 7.30 5.05
CA GLU A 81 4.51 7.16 4.14
C GLU A 81 4.18 7.65 2.72
N ILE A 82 3.01 7.31 2.17
CA ILE A 82 2.56 7.79 0.87
C ILE A 82 2.52 9.32 0.82
N HIS A 83 2.05 9.98 1.89
CA HIS A 83 2.01 11.44 1.97
C HIS A 83 3.39 12.11 1.96
N LYS A 84 4.46 11.38 2.28
CA LYS A 84 5.84 11.89 2.16
C LYS A 84 6.31 11.91 0.69
N ASP A 85 5.73 11.10 -0.18
CA ASP A 85 6.03 11.06 -1.61
C ASP A 85 5.32 12.19 -2.37
N LYS A 86 5.98 13.34 -2.44
CA LYS A 86 5.46 14.52 -3.17
C LYS A 86 5.35 14.31 -4.68
N SER A 87 5.98 13.29 -5.27
CA SER A 87 5.93 13.05 -6.71
C SER A 87 4.57 12.50 -7.15
N TYR A 88 4.00 11.61 -6.34
CA TYR A 88 2.67 11.05 -6.54
C TYR A 88 1.58 12.13 -6.68
N PHE A 89 1.59 13.14 -5.81
CA PHE A 89 0.58 14.20 -5.82
C PHE A 89 0.79 15.26 -6.91
N LYS A 90 2.02 15.43 -7.41
CA LYS A 90 2.31 16.38 -8.49
C LYS A 90 1.92 15.83 -9.86
N GLU A 91 2.12 14.53 -10.06
CA GLU A 91 1.90 13.87 -11.35
C GLU A 91 0.46 13.35 -11.51
N ARG A 92 -0.31 13.27 -10.41
CA ARG A 92 -1.74 12.92 -10.40
C ARG A 92 -2.57 14.15 -9.97
N PRO A 93 -2.95 15.05 -10.90
CA PRO A 93 -3.89 16.12 -10.56
C PRO A 93 -5.20 15.47 -10.08
N GLN A 94 -5.68 15.89 -8.90
CA GLN A 94 -6.96 15.42 -8.37
C GLN A 94 -8.04 15.69 -9.41
N LYS A 95 -8.67 14.62 -9.91
CA LYS A 95 -9.89 14.73 -10.73
C LYS A 95 -11.06 15.13 -9.86
#